data_AF-A0A7C2JFG6-F1
#
_entry.id   AF-A0A7C2JFG6-F1
#
_cell.length_a   1.000
_cell.length_b   1.000
_cell.length_c   1.000
_cell.angle_alpha   90.00
_cell.angle_beta   90.00
_cell.angle_gamma   90.00
#
_symmetry.space_group_name_H-M   'P 1'
#
loop_
_entity.id
_entity.type
_entity.pdbx_description
1 polymer ?
#
loop_
_entity_poly.entity_id
_entity_poly.type
_entity_poly.pdbx_seq_one_letter_code
_entity_poly.pdbx_strand_id
1 'polypeptide(L)'
;MAEMTDAELRQPGDVARELDISTSTLRRWAKEFHPYLSKLAGRPDSMGGGVGTHRRYTDDDVQLLSRVKVLLDQGLTYDQVVRRLRREGAPESPESEPREEAYPVVAPEKRMDSPTVGPSLVVVADALRNINENQQALQNSLQVNRNLLGVLIQDNFNLKEENSKLRDRLLKLEQDFNQVKRQREEQEKAPLSAAQQKELQSRKGCLGASFS
;
A
#
# COMPACT_ATOMS: atom_id res chain seq x y z
N MET A 1 -12.23 -20.82 -24.65
CA MET A 1 -11.62 -19.64 -24.00
C MET A 1 -10.44 -20.17 -23.19
N ALA A 2 -9.25 -19.61 -23.44
CA ALA A 2 -7.96 -20.23 -23.24
C ALA A 2 -7.66 -20.69 -21.79
N GLU A 3 -7.12 -21.90 -21.68
CA GLU A 3 -6.33 -22.35 -20.54
C GLU A 3 -5.16 -21.37 -20.34
N MET A 4 -5.14 -20.67 -19.20
CA MET A 4 -4.04 -19.77 -18.83
C MET A 4 -3.05 -20.57 -17.98
N THR A 5 -1.83 -20.71 -18.49
CA THR A 5 -0.75 -21.50 -17.89
C THR A 5 -0.20 -20.85 -16.61
N ASP A 6 0.15 -21.65 -15.62
CA ASP A 6 0.76 -21.29 -14.31
C ASP A 6 2.09 -20.49 -14.41
N ALA A 7 2.59 -20.24 -15.64
CA ALA A 7 3.85 -19.59 -15.97
C ALA A 7 3.84 -18.05 -15.93
N GLU A 8 2.69 -17.39 -15.85
CA GLU A 8 2.58 -15.91 -15.82
C GLU A 8 2.30 -15.32 -14.43
N LEU A 9 2.27 -16.15 -13.39
CA LEU A 9 1.93 -15.71 -12.04
C LEU A 9 3.14 -15.12 -11.30
N ARG A 10 3.17 -13.78 -11.18
CA ARG A 10 4.27 -13.05 -10.53
C ARG A 10 4.15 -13.05 -9.01
N GLN A 11 5.31 -13.14 -8.33
CA GLN A 11 5.36 -13.08 -6.87
C GLN A 11 5.22 -11.64 -6.37
N PRO A 12 4.70 -11.42 -5.14
CA PRO A 12 4.54 -10.08 -4.59
C PRO A 12 5.86 -9.30 -4.47
N GLY A 13 6.98 -9.98 -4.27
CA GLY A 13 8.30 -9.36 -4.21
C GLY A 13 8.79 -8.84 -5.57
N ASP A 14 8.41 -9.50 -6.67
CA ASP A 14 8.79 -9.08 -8.03
C ASP A 14 7.97 -7.88 -8.47
N VAL A 15 6.65 -7.95 -8.24
CA VAL A 15 5.72 -6.84 -8.56
C VAL A 15 6.04 -5.59 -7.74
N ALA A 16 6.42 -5.74 -6.46
CA ALA A 16 6.83 -4.61 -5.63
C ALA A 16 8.10 -3.92 -6.18
N ARG A 17 9.07 -4.69 -6.66
CA ARG A 17 10.29 -4.16 -7.27
C ARG A 17 10.01 -3.47 -8.61
N GLU A 18 9.18 -4.07 -9.46
CA GLU A 18 8.80 -3.53 -10.76
C GLU A 18 8.04 -2.20 -10.64
N LEU A 19 7.14 -2.11 -9.66
CA LEU A 19 6.37 -0.89 -9.40
C LEU A 19 7.14 0.14 -8.55
N ASP A 20 8.35 -0.18 -8.09
CA ASP A 20 9.16 0.65 -7.20
C ASP A 20 8.39 1.07 -5.91
N ILE A 21 7.73 0.10 -5.27
CA ILE A 21 6.98 0.29 -4.03
C ILE A 21 7.35 -0.75 -2.98
N SER A 22 7.10 -0.45 -1.70
CA SER A 22 7.30 -1.43 -0.65
C SER A 22 6.30 -2.59 -0.75
N THR A 23 6.71 -3.80 -0.33
CA THR A 23 5.81 -4.96 -0.26
C THR A 23 4.61 -4.72 0.67
N SER A 24 4.76 -3.87 1.69
CA SER A 24 3.66 -3.45 2.57
C SER A 24 2.65 -2.55 1.85
N THR A 25 3.12 -1.64 0.99
CA THR A 25 2.26 -0.80 0.13
C THR A 25 1.47 -1.66 -0.83
N LEU A 26 2.13 -2.61 -1.49
CA LEU A 26 1.49 -3.56 -2.39
C LEU A 26 0.42 -4.40 -1.67
N ARG A 27 0.68 -4.84 -0.43
CA ARG A 27 -0.32 -5.58 0.37
C ARG A 27 -1.57 -4.75 0.68
N ARG A 28 -1.41 -3.46 0.95
CA ARG A 28 -2.50 -2.51 1.19
C ARG A 28 -3.29 -2.28 -0.09
N TRP A 29 -2.60 -2.01 -1.21
CA TRP A 29 -3.25 -1.84 -2.52
C TRP A 29 -4.04 -3.09 -2.93
N ALA A 30 -3.48 -4.28 -2.72
CA ALA A 30 -4.19 -5.52 -2.97
C ALA A 30 -5.48 -5.68 -2.16
N LYS A 31 -5.59 -5.06 -0.97
CA LYS A 31 -6.80 -5.05 -0.15
C LYS A 31 -7.81 -4.02 -0.67
N GLU A 32 -7.37 -2.80 -0.96
CA GLU A 32 -8.22 -1.69 -1.41
C GLU A 32 -8.78 -1.92 -2.84
N PHE A 33 -7.95 -2.45 -3.72
CA PHE A 33 -8.30 -2.70 -5.13
C PHE A 33 -8.68 -4.17 -5.40
N HIS A 34 -8.86 -4.98 -4.36
CA HIS A 34 -9.29 -6.38 -4.49
C HIS A 34 -10.47 -6.59 -5.48
N PRO A 35 -11.50 -5.72 -5.53
CA PRO A 35 -12.61 -5.91 -6.46
C PRO A 35 -12.24 -5.85 -7.95
N TYR A 36 -11.08 -5.27 -8.29
CA TYR A 36 -10.59 -5.10 -9.65
C TYR A 36 -9.38 -5.98 -9.97
N LEU A 37 -8.82 -6.63 -8.94
CA LEU A 37 -7.70 -7.55 -9.07
C LEU A 37 -8.18 -8.99 -9.25
N SER A 38 -7.34 -9.83 -9.83
CA SER A 38 -7.58 -11.25 -9.95
C SER A 38 -7.83 -11.89 -8.58
N LYS A 39 -8.60 -12.99 -8.57
CA LYS A 39 -8.94 -13.72 -7.34
C LYS A 39 -7.69 -14.15 -6.55
N LEU A 40 -6.61 -14.47 -7.28
CA LEU A 40 -5.31 -14.89 -6.74
C LEU A 40 -4.50 -13.74 -6.12
N ALA A 41 -4.70 -12.51 -6.59
CA ALA A 41 -4.02 -11.32 -6.10
C ALA A 41 -4.70 -10.74 -4.85
N GLY A 42 -6.04 -10.74 -4.81
CA GLY A 42 -6.76 -10.02 -3.78
C GLY A 42 -7.28 -10.84 -2.59
N ARG A 43 -7.41 -12.18 -2.71
CA ARG A 43 -7.64 -13.08 -1.58
C ARG A 43 -6.82 -14.36 -1.74
N PRO A 44 -5.78 -14.59 -0.92
CA PRO A 44 -5.24 -15.94 -0.81
C PRO A 44 -6.35 -16.82 -0.23
N ASP A 45 -6.87 -17.76 -1.01
CA ASP A 45 -7.90 -18.68 -0.57
C ASP A 45 -7.38 -19.48 0.63
N SER A 46 -7.96 -19.26 1.81
CA SER A 46 -7.74 -20.09 2.99
C SER A 46 -8.62 -21.36 2.99
N MET A 47 -9.22 -21.70 1.84
CA MET A 47 -10.18 -22.81 1.66
C MET A 47 -9.55 -24.06 1.02
N GLY A 48 -8.30 -24.36 1.36
CA GLY A 48 -7.64 -25.61 0.99
C GLY A 48 -6.53 -25.89 1.99
N GLY A 49 -6.74 -26.86 2.88
CA GLY A 49 -5.78 -27.19 3.93
C GLY A 49 -4.39 -27.50 3.37
N GLY A 50 -3.41 -26.65 3.69
CA GLY A 50 -2.00 -26.88 3.43
C GLY A 50 -1.27 -25.65 2.89
N VAL A 51 -0.41 -25.08 3.73
CA VAL A 51 0.67 -24.11 3.42
C VAL A 51 0.21 -22.81 2.75
N GLY A 52 0.35 -21.70 3.48
CA GLY A 52 -0.11 -20.36 3.09
C GLY A 52 0.10 -20.01 1.61
N THR A 53 -1.01 -19.99 0.88
CA THR A 53 -1.07 -19.63 -0.54
C THR A 53 -0.62 -18.18 -0.67
N HIS A 54 0.62 -17.97 -1.12
CA HIS A 54 1.15 -16.63 -1.36
C HIS A 54 0.33 -15.95 -2.48
N ARG A 55 0.02 -14.66 -2.33
CA ARG A 55 -0.67 -13.86 -3.36
C ARG A 55 0.10 -13.94 -4.67
N ARG A 56 -0.60 -14.14 -5.78
CA ARG A 56 0.00 -14.18 -7.12
C ARG A 56 -0.70 -13.15 -7.98
N TYR A 57 0.08 -12.41 -8.76
CA TYR A 57 -0.43 -11.35 -9.62
C TYR A 57 -0.30 -11.77 -11.08
N THR A 58 -1.34 -11.53 -11.85
CA THR A 58 -1.30 -11.65 -13.30
C THR A 58 -0.67 -10.40 -13.92
N ASP A 59 -0.32 -10.46 -15.20
CA ASP A 59 0.15 -9.28 -15.93
C ASP A 59 -0.89 -8.16 -15.97
N ASP A 60 -2.18 -8.51 -16.06
CA ASP A 60 -3.28 -7.55 -15.97
C ASP A 60 -3.34 -6.87 -14.59
N ASP A 61 -3.07 -7.60 -13.51
CA ASP A 61 -3.00 -7.04 -12.17
C ASP A 61 -1.85 -6.04 -12.04
N VAL A 62 -0.68 -6.34 -12.63
CA VAL A 62 0.48 -5.45 -12.62
C VAL A 62 0.20 -4.17 -13.42
N GLN A 63 -0.46 -4.29 -14.58
CA GLN A 63 -0.88 -3.13 -15.37
C GLN A 63 -1.87 -2.26 -14.62
N LEU A 64 -2.85 -2.86 -13.95
CA LEU A 64 -3.81 -2.13 -13.12
C LEU A 64 -3.09 -1.40 -11.96
N LEU A 65 -2.19 -2.08 -11.26
CA LEU A 65 -1.44 -1.50 -10.13
C LEU A 65 -0.47 -0.40 -10.60
N SER A 66 0.13 -0.52 -11.78
CA SER A 66 0.91 0.53 -12.42
C SER A 66 0.06 1.78 -12.70
N ARG A 67 -1.15 1.58 -13.22
CA ARG A 67 -2.10 2.68 -13.46
C ARG A 67 -2.55 3.33 -12.15
N VAL A 68 -2.84 2.54 -11.13
CA VAL A 68 -3.14 3.03 -9.77
C VAL A 68 -1.99 3.87 -9.24
N LYS A 69 -0.73 3.43 -9.41
CA LYS A 69 0.45 4.21 -9.01
C LYS A 69 0.46 5.59 -9.66
N VAL A 70 0.32 5.65 -10.99
CA VAL A 70 0.30 6.92 -11.73
C VAL A 70 -0.81 7.86 -11.23
N LEU A 71 -2.00 7.32 -10.93
CA LEU A 71 -3.11 8.12 -10.42
C LEU A 71 -2.87 8.61 -8.98
N LEU A 72 -2.24 7.80 -8.13
CA LEU A 72 -1.86 8.21 -6.78
C LEU A 72 -0.74 9.26 -6.81
N ASP A 73 0.22 9.14 -7.74
CA ASP A 73 1.29 10.12 -7.94
C ASP A 73 0.75 11.48 -8.47
N GLN A 74 -0.39 11.47 -9.16
CA GLN A 74 -1.14 12.68 -9.53
C GLN A 74 -1.88 13.34 -8.34
N GLY A 75 -1.76 12.77 -7.14
CA GLY A 75 -2.38 13.28 -5.91
C GLY A 75 -3.83 12.85 -5.70
N LEU A 76 -4.33 11.87 -6.47
CA LEU A 76 -5.68 11.34 -6.24
C LEU A 76 -5.72 10.50 -4.95
N THR A 77 -6.83 10.55 -4.24
CA THR A 77 -7.09 9.65 -3.10
C THR A 77 -7.53 8.28 -3.59
N TYR A 78 -7.39 7.25 -2.74
CA TYR A 78 -7.82 5.88 -3.06
C TYR A 78 -9.26 5.80 -3.60
N ASP A 79 -10.22 6.51 -2.99
CA ASP A 79 -11.62 6.54 -3.45
C ASP A 79 -11.80 7.22 -4.81
N GLN A 80 -10.97 8.21 -5.12
CA GLN A 80 -10.99 8.88 -6.43
C GLN A 80 -10.42 7.95 -7.51
N VAL A 81 -9.36 7.21 -7.19
CA VAL A 81 -8.81 6.18 -8.08
C VAL A 81 -9.85 5.09 -8.35
N VAL A 82 -10.52 4.58 -7.32
CA VAL A 82 -11.59 3.57 -7.47
C VAL A 82 -12.73 4.10 -8.35
N ARG A 83 -13.19 5.33 -8.13
CA ARG A 83 -14.23 5.95 -8.96
C ARG A 83 -13.81 6.10 -10.41
N ARG A 84 -12.54 6.44 -10.65
CA ARG A 84 -11.97 6.56 -12.00
C ARG A 84 -11.87 5.20 -12.70
N LEU A 85 -11.37 4.18 -11.99
CA LEU A 85 -11.34 2.80 -12.50
C LEU A 85 -12.73 2.26 -12.82
N ARG A 86 -13.76 2.58 -12.03
CA ARG A 86 -15.16 2.23 -12.34
C ARG A 86 -15.67 2.90 -13.60
N ARG A 87 -15.36 4.18 -13.80
CA ARG A 87 -15.78 4.93 -14.99
C ARG A 87 -15.08 4.43 -16.25
N GLU A 88 -13.81 4.05 -16.12
CA GLU A 88 -12.98 3.55 -17.22
C GLU A 88 -13.22 2.05 -17.51
N GLY A 89 -13.71 1.27 -16.54
CA GLY A 89 -14.05 -0.15 -16.67
C GLY A 89 -15.54 -0.45 -16.86
N ALA A 90 -16.41 0.56 -16.86
CA ALA A 90 -17.80 0.39 -17.23
C ALA A 90 -17.89 0.27 -18.76
N PRO A 91 -18.44 -0.82 -19.33
CA PRO A 91 -18.95 -0.75 -20.69
C PRO A 91 -19.99 0.37 -20.73
N GLU A 92 -19.95 1.21 -21.77
CA GLU A 92 -20.99 2.21 -22.02
C GLU A 92 -22.35 1.52 -22.00
N SER A 93 -23.09 1.70 -20.92
CA SER A 93 -24.52 1.41 -20.86
C SER A 93 -25.18 2.73 -20.47
N PRO A 94 -25.68 3.51 -21.44
CA PRO A 94 -26.35 4.77 -21.18
C PRO A 94 -27.77 4.44 -20.72
N GLU A 95 -27.97 4.06 -19.47
CA GLU A 95 -29.32 3.93 -18.92
C GLU A 95 -29.28 4.01 -17.39
N SER A 96 -29.34 5.24 -16.90
CA SER A 96 -29.97 5.56 -15.62
C SER A 96 -30.57 6.96 -15.74
N GLU A 97 -31.52 7.07 -16.67
CA GLU A 97 -32.60 8.05 -16.58
C GLU A 97 -33.49 7.64 -15.40
N PRO A 98 -33.70 8.47 -14.37
CA PRO A 98 -34.83 8.31 -13.48
C PRO A 98 -36.08 8.76 -14.25
N ARG A 99 -36.76 7.79 -14.86
CA ARG A 99 -38.09 7.98 -15.42
C ARG A 99 -39.09 7.97 -14.27
N GLU A 100 -39.49 9.15 -13.80
CA GLU A 100 -40.65 9.31 -12.94
C GLU A 100 -41.62 10.35 -13.51
N GLU A 101 -42.89 9.94 -13.53
CA GLU A 101 -44.12 10.71 -13.69
C GLU A 101 -44.64 11.02 -15.10
N ALA A 102 -45.48 10.09 -15.55
CA ALA A 102 -46.53 10.33 -16.53
C ALA A 102 -47.54 11.37 -16.02
N TYR A 103 -47.62 12.52 -16.68
CA TYR A 103 -48.74 13.45 -16.53
C TYR A 103 -49.90 13.05 -17.45
N PRO A 104 -51.16 12.96 -16.99
CA PRO A 104 -52.30 12.95 -17.89
C PRO A 104 -52.56 14.38 -18.40
N VAL A 105 -52.84 14.46 -19.70
CA VAL A 105 -53.26 15.66 -20.42
C VAL A 105 -54.61 16.16 -19.89
N VAL A 106 -54.70 17.41 -19.43
CA VAL A 106 -55.95 18.16 -19.31
C VAL A 106 -55.77 19.58 -19.85
N ALA A 107 -56.65 19.97 -20.75
CA ALA A 107 -56.67 21.22 -21.51
C ALA A 107 -57.04 22.46 -20.64
N PRO A 108 -56.87 23.70 -21.16
CA PRO A 108 -56.65 24.89 -20.34
C PRO A 108 -57.95 25.64 -20.04
N GLU A 109 -58.09 26.16 -18.81
CA GLU A 109 -58.99 27.28 -18.54
C GLU A 109 -58.32 28.38 -17.69
N LYS A 110 -58.65 29.59 -18.12
CA LYS A 110 -58.13 30.93 -17.83
C LYS A 110 -58.53 31.42 -16.43
N ARG A 111 -57.61 32.11 -15.73
CA ARG A 111 -57.84 33.41 -15.04
C ARG A 111 -56.57 33.90 -14.34
N MET A 112 -56.22 35.15 -14.62
CA MET A 112 -55.14 35.93 -14.04
C MET A 112 -55.66 36.58 -12.75
N ASP A 113 -54.84 36.62 -11.69
CA ASP A 113 -54.67 37.72 -10.71
C ASP A 113 -54.02 37.22 -9.41
N SER A 114 -52.67 37.32 -9.33
CA SER A 114 -51.84 37.48 -8.12
C SER A 114 -50.36 37.43 -8.53
N PRO A 115 -49.43 38.21 -7.95
CA PRO A 115 -48.00 38.02 -8.17
C PRO A 115 -47.56 36.81 -7.34
N THR A 116 -48.06 35.63 -7.70
CA THR A 116 -47.58 34.37 -7.15
C THR A 116 -46.21 34.16 -7.74
N VAL A 117 -45.18 34.39 -6.93
CA VAL A 117 -43.83 33.88 -7.16
C VAL A 117 -43.98 32.43 -7.60
N GLY A 118 -43.78 32.18 -8.90
CA GLY A 118 -44.17 30.92 -9.51
C GLY A 118 -43.44 29.73 -8.86
N PRO A 119 -44.02 28.53 -8.93
CA PRO A 119 -43.40 27.30 -8.39
C PRO A 119 -41.97 27.07 -8.92
N SER A 120 -41.63 27.60 -10.09
CA SER A 120 -40.27 27.57 -10.64
C SER A 120 -39.26 28.39 -9.83
N LEU A 121 -39.63 29.52 -9.23
CA LEU A 121 -38.68 30.31 -8.42
C LEU A 121 -38.40 29.64 -7.07
N VAL A 122 -39.40 28.95 -6.49
CA VAL A 122 -39.24 28.20 -5.24
C VAL A 122 -38.29 27.01 -5.45
N VAL A 123 -38.47 26.25 -6.54
CA VAL A 123 -37.57 25.13 -6.89
C VAL A 123 -36.14 25.63 -7.14
N VAL A 124 -35.96 26.79 -7.78
CA VAL A 124 -34.63 27.38 -7.98
C VAL A 124 -34.03 27.86 -6.65
N ALA A 125 -34.82 28.44 -5.75
CA ALA A 125 -34.36 28.86 -4.44
C ALA A 125 -33.88 27.67 -3.59
N ASP A 126 -34.63 26.55 -3.60
CA ASP A 126 -34.22 25.31 -2.92
C ASP A 126 -32.99 24.68 -3.57
N ALA A 127 -32.88 24.69 -4.90
CA ALA A 127 -31.69 24.24 -5.59
C ALA A 127 -30.45 25.07 -5.23
N LEU A 128 -30.56 26.40 -5.17
CA LEU A 128 -29.46 27.28 -4.76
C LEU A 128 -29.07 27.07 -3.30
N ARG A 129 -30.04 26.80 -2.42
CA ARG A 129 -29.80 26.50 -1.01
C ARG A 129 -29.07 25.16 -0.86
N ASN A 130 -29.52 24.12 -1.58
CA ASN A 130 -28.86 22.83 -1.65
C ASN A 130 -27.44 22.93 -2.23
N ILE A 131 -27.23 23.75 -3.27
CA ILE A 131 -25.90 24.00 -3.84
C ILE A 131 -25.00 24.69 -2.82
N ASN A 132 -25.52 25.69 -2.11
CA ASN A 132 -24.76 26.40 -1.08
C ASN A 132 -24.38 25.48 0.09
N GLU A 133 -25.30 24.63 0.54
CA GLU A 133 -25.05 23.62 1.57
C GLU A 133 -24.03 22.57 1.11
N ASN A 134 -24.13 22.11 -0.14
CA ASN A 134 -23.17 21.20 -0.75
C ASN A 134 -21.77 21.83 -0.90
N GLN A 135 -21.69 23.09 -1.32
CA GLN A 135 -20.44 23.84 -1.42
C GLN A 135 -19.78 23.98 -0.04
N GLN A 136 -20.56 24.28 1.00
CA GLN A 136 -20.06 24.39 2.35
C GLN A 136 -19.55 23.03 2.88
N ALA A 137 -20.28 21.94 2.61
CA ALA A 137 -19.85 20.59 2.98
C ALA A 137 -18.55 20.17 2.25
N LEU A 138 -18.43 20.51 0.95
CA LEU A 138 -17.22 20.24 0.17
C LEU A 138 -16.02 21.02 0.70
N GLN A 139 -16.18 22.30 1.04
CA GLN A 139 -15.11 23.10 1.62
C GLN A 139 -14.66 22.55 2.98
N ASN A 140 -15.61 22.18 3.83
CA ASN A 140 -15.32 21.56 5.12
C ASN A 140 -14.54 20.24 4.94
N SER A 141 -14.95 19.40 3.99
CA SER A 141 -14.25 18.15 3.68
C SER A 141 -12.83 18.40 3.17
N LEU A 142 -12.63 19.38 2.28
CA LEU A 142 -11.31 19.73 1.77
C LEU A 142 -10.38 20.29 2.87
N GLN A 143 -10.93 21.08 3.79
CA GLN A 143 -10.17 21.59 4.93
C GLN A 143 -9.74 20.47 5.88
N VAL A 144 -10.64 19.54 6.20
CA VAL A 144 -10.34 18.36 7.02
C VAL A 144 -9.27 17.51 6.33
N ASN A 145 -9.40 17.25 5.04
CA ASN A 145 -8.42 16.48 4.27
C ASN A 145 -7.04 17.16 4.25
N ARG A 146 -7.00 18.48 4.11
CA ARG A 146 -5.74 19.24 4.15
C ARG A 146 -5.07 19.16 5.53
N ASN A 147 -5.85 19.28 6.60
CA ASN A 147 -5.34 19.14 7.97
C ASN A 147 -4.79 17.72 8.21
N LEU A 148 -5.55 16.70 7.81
CA LEU A 148 -5.12 15.31 7.91
C LEU A 148 -3.84 15.04 7.10
N LEU A 149 -3.75 15.58 5.87
CA LEU A 149 -2.55 15.46 5.05
C LEU A 149 -1.34 16.07 5.74
N GLY A 150 -1.49 17.19 6.44
CA GLY A 150 -0.44 17.79 7.26
C GLY A 150 0.06 16.85 8.36
N VAL A 151 -0.87 16.26 9.13
CA VAL A 151 -0.53 15.29 10.19
C VAL A 151 0.15 14.06 9.61
N LEU A 152 -0.38 13.48 8.53
CA LEU A 152 0.21 12.29 7.90
C LEU A 152 1.60 12.55 7.33
N ILE A 153 1.83 13.72 6.73
CA ILE A 153 3.15 14.12 6.25
C ILE A 153 4.12 14.24 7.44
N GLN A 154 3.70 14.90 8.52
CA GLN A 154 4.49 15.03 9.74
C GLN A 154 4.84 13.66 10.33
N ASP A 155 3.86 12.79 10.49
CA ASP A 155 4.06 11.43 11.01
C ASP A 155 4.97 10.63 10.09
N ASN A 156 4.85 10.78 8.77
CA ASN A 156 5.74 10.11 7.82
C ASN A 156 7.20 10.55 7.98
N PHE A 157 7.44 11.85 8.16
CA PHE A 157 8.77 12.37 8.44
C PHE A 157 9.32 11.84 9.77
N ASN A 158 8.51 11.87 10.82
CA ASN A 158 8.90 11.35 12.13
C ASN A 158 9.24 9.85 12.06
N LEU A 159 8.39 9.05 11.40
CA LEU A 159 8.62 7.62 11.19
C LEU A 159 9.85 7.34 10.32
N LYS A 160 10.16 8.19 9.33
CA LYS A 160 11.39 8.06 8.53
C LYS A 160 12.63 8.32 9.40
N GLU A 161 12.57 9.32 10.27
CA GLU A 161 13.65 9.61 11.21
C GLU A 161 13.88 8.45 12.17
N GLU A 162 12.82 7.92 12.78
CA GLU A 162 12.92 6.74 13.66
C GLU A 162 13.43 5.51 12.92
N ASN A 163 12.96 5.25 11.69
CA ASN A 163 13.48 4.16 10.87
C ASN A 163 14.98 4.31 10.58
N SER A 164 15.46 5.53 10.31
CA SER A 164 16.90 5.78 10.14
C SER A 164 17.66 5.47 11.43
N LYS A 165 17.19 5.97 12.57
CA LYS A 165 17.80 5.72 13.88
C LYS A 165 17.82 4.22 14.23
N LEU A 166 16.77 3.49 13.90
CA LEU A 166 16.70 2.04 14.12
C LEU A 166 17.70 1.28 13.24
N ARG A 167 17.85 1.68 11.96
CA ARG A 167 18.86 1.10 11.07
C ARG A 167 20.27 1.33 11.60
N ASP A 168 20.57 2.53 12.09
CA ASP A 168 21.88 2.84 12.68
C ASP A 168 22.16 2.01 13.94
N ARG A 169 21.15 1.85 14.80
CA ARG A 169 21.26 0.99 15.99
C ARG A 169 21.46 -0.47 15.63
N LEU A 170 20.77 -0.96 14.61
CA LEU A 170 20.93 -2.33 14.13
C LEU A 170 22.34 -2.56 13.60
N LEU A 171 22.86 -1.61 12.80
CA LEU A 171 24.24 -1.67 12.30
C LEU A 171 25.26 -1.67 13.44
N LYS A 172 25.04 -0.84 14.46
CA LYS A 172 25.88 -0.81 15.68
C LYS A 172 25.87 -2.16 16.40
N LEU A 173 24.69 -2.73 16.62
CA LEU A 173 24.54 -4.04 17.25
C LEU A 173 25.18 -5.16 16.44
N GLU A 174 25.09 -5.11 15.10
CA GLU A 174 25.75 -6.07 14.22
C GLU A 174 27.28 -5.98 14.34
N GLN A 175 27.82 -4.75 14.41
CA GLN A 175 29.25 -4.53 14.63
C GLN A 175 29.70 -5.06 15.99
N ASP A 176 28.96 -4.73 17.05
CA ASP A 176 29.26 -5.17 18.41
C ASP A 176 29.19 -6.71 18.51
N PHE A 177 28.19 -7.33 17.90
CA PHE A 177 28.05 -8.78 17.84
C PHE A 177 29.23 -9.44 17.13
N ASN A 178 29.64 -8.90 15.98
CA ASN A 178 30.80 -9.40 15.25
C ASN A 178 32.11 -9.20 16.03
N GLN A 179 32.24 -8.11 16.79
CA GLN A 179 33.39 -7.87 17.64
C GLN A 179 33.46 -8.88 18.78
N VAL A 180 32.35 -9.11 19.48
CA VAL A 180 32.26 -10.11 20.56
C VAL A 180 32.54 -11.51 20.03
N LYS A 181 32.03 -11.85 18.84
CA LYS A 181 32.29 -13.13 18.19
C LYS A 181 33.79 -13.33 17.93
N ARG A 182 34.47 -12.32 17.37
CA ARG A 182 35.93 -12.35 17.14
C ARG A 182 36.71 -12.51 18.44
N GLN A 183 36.34 -11.74 19.47
CA GLN A 183 36.96 -11.86 20.79
C GLN A 183 36.82 -13.26 21.38
N ARG A 184 35.65 -13.90 21.23
CA ARG A 184 35.45 -15.30 21.64
C ARG A 184 36.36 -16.26 20.87
N GLU A 185 36.42 -16.14 19.55
CA GLU A 185 37.26 -17.01 18.72
C GLU A 185 38.76 -16.86 19.07
N GLU A 186 39.21 -15.65 19.38
CA GLU A 186 40.57 -15.37 19.84
C GLU A 186 40.84 -15.96 21.24
N GLN A 187 39.88 -15.80 22.17
CA GLN A 187 39.96 -16.39 23.51
C GLN A 187 39.99 -17.92 23.48
N GLU A 188 39.27 -18.55 22.55
CA GLU A 188 39.30 -20.02 22.39
C GLU A 188 40.64 -20.51 21.79
N LYS A 189 41.26 -19.75 20.87
CA LYS A 189 42.53 -20.13 20.22
C LYS A 189 43.76 -19.86 21.09
N ALA A 190 43.73 -18.86 21.95
CA ALA A 190 44.83 -18.50 22.85
C ALA A 190 45.33 -19.66 23.73
N PRO A 191 44.48 -20.40 24.49
CA PRO A 191 44.94 -21.50 25.34
C PRO A 191 45.51 -22.68 24.55
N LEU A 192 44.95 -22.99 23.38
CA LEU A 192 45.43 -24.05 22.50
C LEU A 192 46.84 -23.75 21.98
N SER A 193 47.08 -22.51 21.53
CA SER A 193 48.40 -22.08 21.04
C SER A 193 49.45 -22.01 22.15
N ALA A 194 49.08 -21.56 23.35
CA ALA A 194 49.96 -21.52 24.52
C ALA A 194 50.32 -22.92 25.02
N ALA A 195 49.37 -23.86 25.00
CA ALA A 195 49.62 -25.26 25.34
C ALA A 195 50.59 -25.93 24.34
N GLN A 196 50.37 -25.73 23.04
CA GLN A 196 51.28 -26.24 21.99
C GLN A 196 52.69 -25.65 22.10
N GLN A 197 52.82 -24.35 22.40
CA GLN A 197 54.12 -23.74 22.62
C GLN A 197 54.87 -24.32 23.83
N LYS A 198 54.18 -24.54 24.95
CA LYS A 198 54.77 -25.19 26.13
C LYS A 198 55.26 -26.60 25.82
N GLU A 199 54.50 -27.37 25.05
CA GLU A 199 54.90 -28.72 24.65
C GLU A 199 56.13 -28.73 23.74
N LEU A 200 56.21 -27.80 22.78
CA LEU A 200 57.39 -27.62 21.93
C LEU A 200 58.63 -27.18 22.72
N GLN A 201 58.48 -26.31 23.72
CA GLN A 201 59.59 -25.90 24.59
C GLN A 201 60.08 -27.05 25.49
N SER A 202 59.16 -27.84 26.05
CA SER A 202 59.50 -29.02 26.84
C SER A 202 60.30 -30.05 26.03
N ARG A 203 59.89 -30.35 24.79
CA ARG A 203 60.62 -31.27 23.90
C ARG A 203 62.01 -30.78 23.53
N LYS A 204 62.20 -29.46 23.32
CA LYS A 204 63.52 -28.87 23.04
C LYS A 204 64.45 -28.89 24.26
N GLY A 205 63.91 -28.69 25.47
CA GLY A 205 64.68 -28.76 26.71
C GLY A 205 65.25 -30.15 27.00
N CYS A 206 64.49 -31.22 26.72
CA CYS A 206 64.98 -32.59 26.90
C CYS A 206 66.08 -32.99 25.90
N LEU A 207 66.05 -32.48 24.65
CA LEU A 207 67.07 -32.77 23.64
C LEU A 207 68.42 -32.10 23.93
N GLY A 208 68.43 -30.94 24.62
CA GLY A 208 69.66 -30.26 25.03
C GLY A 208 70.39 -30.91 26.21
N ALA A 209 69.68 -31.71 27.03
CA ALA A 209 70.26 -32.39 28.19
C ALA A 209 70.91 -33.75 27.86
N SER A 210 70.74 -34.27 26.63
CA SER A 210 71.32 -35.55 26.19
C SER A 210 72.58 -35.40 25.32
N PHE A 211 73.08 -34.17 25.14
CA PHE A 211 74.29 -33.84 24.38
C PHE A 211 75.19 -32.92 25.24
N SER A 212 75.68 -33.43 26.38
CA SER A 212 76.81 -32.87 27.15
C SER A 212 77.37 -33.95 28.07
#